data_AF-A0A949LXE2-F1
#
_entry.id   AF-A0A949LXE2-F1
#
_cell.length_a   1.000
_cell.length_b   1.000
_cell.length_c   1.000
_cell.angle_alpha   90.00
_cell.angle_beta   90.00
_cell.angle_gamma   90.00
#
_symmetry.space_group_name_H-M   'P 1'
#
loop_
_entity.id
_entity.type
_entity.pdbx_description
1 polymer ?
#
loop_
_entity_poly.entity_id
_entity_poly.type
_entity_poly.pdbx_seq_one_letter_code
_entity_poly.pdbx_strand_id
1 'polypeptide(L)'
;AILSAAFAPGAVVTEVARQFDISTSLLYRWRRDLMAGNSFAPVVLSHPPAQDPAETMPFAIVVELGEVRVNIAGLASAPLVAATLRALR
;
A
#
# COMPACT_ATOMS: atom_id res chain seq x y z
N ALA A 1 10.03 -21.88 13.98
CA ALA A 1 10.02 -20.96 15.14
C ALA A 1 8.70 -21.04 15.89
N ILE A 2 7.59 -20.52 15.36
CA ILE A 2 6.30 -20.53 16.07
C ILE A 2 5.70 -21.93 16.18
N LEU A 3 5.54 -22.67 15.07
CA LEU A 3 4.93 -24.01 15.08
C LEU A 3 5.76 -25.02 15.88
N SER A 4 7.08 -24.94 15.79
CA SER A 4 7.99 -25.74 16.61
C SER A 4 7.82 -25.46 18.11
N ALA A 5 7.61 -24.19 18.50
CA ALA A 5 7.36 -23.83 19.90
C ALA A 5 5.95 -24.24 20.36
N ALA A 6 4.92 -24.03 19.52
CA ALA A 6 3.53 -24.34 19.82
C ALA A 6 3.26 -25.84 20.02
N PHE A 7 4.03 -26.71 19.36
CA PHE A 7 3.87 -28.17 19.40
C PHE A 7 5.05 -28.90 20.05
N ALA A 8 5.91 -28.20 20.79
CA ALA A 8 6.94 -28.83 21.61
C ALA A 8 6.30 -29.60 22.79
N PRO A 9 6.93 -30.66 23.33
CA PRO A 9 6.46 -31.34 24.53
C PRO A 9 6.25 -30.36 25.69
N GLY A 10 5.09 -30.42 26.34
CA GLY A 10 4.72 -29.52 27.45
C GLY A 10 4.29 -28.11 27.04
N ALA A 11 4.29 -27.77 25.76
CA ALA A 11 3.81 -26.47 25.29
C ALA A 11 2.28 -26.35 25.41
N VAL A 12 1.82 -25.14 25.77
CA VAL A 12 0.40 -24.78 25.77
C VAL A 12 0.13 -23.93 24.53
N VAL A 13 -0.57 -24.51 23.55
CA VAL A 13 -0.85 -23.88 22.24
C VAL A 13 -1.46 -22.48 22.38
N THR A 14 -2.40 -22.30 23.31
CA THR A 14 -3.07 -21.02 23.57
C THR A 14 -2.11 -19.94 24.05
N GLU A 15 -1.13 -20.30 24.89
CA GLU A 15 -0.15 -19.34 25.42
C GLU A 15 0.82 -18.88 24.33
N VAL A 16 1.26 -19.80 23.47
CA VAL A 16 2.08 -19.46 22.30
C VAL A 16 1.27 -18.59 21.33
N ALA A 17 0.00 -18.92 21.10
CA ALA A 17 -0.85 -18.09 20.23
C ALA A 17 -0.98 -16.65 20.76
N ARG A 18 -1.13 -16.49 22.08
CA ARG A 18 -1.19 -15.20 22.77
C ARG A 18 0.13 -14.42 22.68
N GLN A 19 1.28 -15.10 22.82
CA GLN A 19 2.60 -14.47 22.71
C GLN A 19 2.85 -13.84 21.34
N PHE A 20 2.32 -14.44 20.29
CA PHE A 20 2.48 -14.00 18.89
C PHE A 20 1.25 -13.25 18.35
N ASP A 21 0.25 -12.96 19.19
CA ASP A 21 -1.01 -12.29 18.83
C ASP A 21 -1.73 -12.92 17.62
N ILE A 22 -1.83 -14.25 17.63
CA ILE A 22 -2.50 -15.03 16.59
C ILE A 22 -3.58 -15.92 17.18
N SER A 23 -4.54 -16.32 16.35
CA SER A 23 -5.56 -17.30 16.77
C SER A 23 -4.98 -18.73 16.85
N THR A 24 -5.48 -19.52 17.80
CA THR A 24 -5.10 -20.94 17.92
C THR A 24 -5.47 -21.75 16.67
N SER A 25 -6.56 -21.38 15.99
CA SER A 25 -6.98 -21.98 14.72
C SER A 25 -5.98 -21.73 13.58
N LEU A 26 -5.25 -20.60 13.60
CA LEU A 26 -4.18 -20.33 12.64
C LEU A 26 -3.00 -21.30 12.81
N LEU A 27 -2.62 -21.61 14.05
CA LEU A 27 -1.56 -22.59 14.34
C LEU A 27 -1.91 -23.99 13.82
N TYR A 28 -3.16 -24.44 14.03
CA TYR A 28 -3.60 -25.74 13.52
C TYR A 28 -3.69 -25.78 11.99
N ARG A 29 -4.09 -24.68 11.36
CA ARG A 29 -4.09 -24.56 9.90
C ARG A 29 -2.66 -24.68 9.35
N TRP A 30 -1.74 -23.87 9.85
CA TRP A 30 -0.35 -23.93 9.40
C TRP A 30 0.33 -25.27 9.70
N ARG A 31 -0.01 -25.94 10.80
CA ARG A 31 0.46 -27.31 11.05
C ARG A 31 0.00 -28.26 9.95
N ARG A 32 -1.26 -28.16 9.53
CA ARG A 32 -1.81 -28.97 8.43
C ARG A 32 -1.12 -28.65 7.11
N ASP A 33 -0.91 -27.37 6.81
CA ASP A 33 -0.26 -26.91 5.58
C ASP A 33 1.19 -27.43 5.50
N LEU A 34 1.96 -27.38 6.61
CA LEU A 34 3.30 -27.96 6.68
C LEU A 34 3.30 -29.47 6.40
N MET A 35 2.32 -30.21 6.94
CA MET A 35 2.20 -31.66 6.69
C MET A 35 1.79 -31.96 5.25
N ALA A 36 1.12 -31.03 4.57
CA ALA A 36 0.79 -31.10 3.15
C ALA A 36 1.97 -30.70 2.24
N GLY A 37 3.12 -30.31 2.82
CA GLY A 37 4.31 -29.87 2.07
C GLY A 37 4.29 -28.39 1.67
N ASN A 38 3.28 -27.64 2.08
CA ASN A 38 3.24 -26.18 1.90
C ASN A 38 4.15 -25.51 2.94
N SER A 39 4.89 -24.49 2.53
CA SER A 39 5.80 -23.74 3.40
C SER A 39 5.48 -22.25 3.43
N PHE A 40 6.04 -21.56 4.42
CA PHE A 40 5.99 -20.11 4.48
C PHE A 40 6.91 -19.49 3.43
N ALA A 41 6.42 -18.48 2.73
CA ALA A 41 7.21 -17.65 1.82
C ALA A 41 7.33 -16.22 2.41
N PRO A 42 8.50 -15.58 2.32
CA PRO A 42 8.64 -14.17 2.70
C PRO A 42 7.72 -13.28 1.86
N VAL A 43 7.03 -12.35 2.50
CA VAL A 43 6.27 -11.29 1.83
C VAL A 43 7.06 -9.99 1.92
N VAL A 44 7.30 -9.36 0.79
CA VAL A 44 7.89 -8.02 0.72
C VAL A 44 6.76 -7.01 0.68
N LEU A 45 6.69 -6.13 1.69
CA LEU A 45 5.77 -5.00 1.69
C LEU A 45 6.37 -3.88 0.84
N SER A 46 5.88 -3.74 -0.39
CA SER A 46 6.15 -2.57 -1.21
C SER A 46 5.35 -1.40 -0.66
N HIS A 47 6.03 -0.32 -0.30
CA HIS A 47 5.32 0.95 -0.16
C HIS A 47 4.86 1.36 -1.55
N PRO A 48 3.64 1.88 -1.73
CA PRO A 48 3.31 2.54 -2.98
C PRO A 48 4.40 3.60 -3.23
N PRO A 49 4.88 3.76 -4.48
CA PRO A 49 5.81 4.84 -4.78
C PRO A 49 5.19 6.13 -4.24
N ALA A 50 6.02 7.01 -3.66
CA ALA A 50 5.55 8.33 -3.26
C ALA A 50 4.86 8.95 -4.48
N GLN A 51 3.53 9.03 -4.42
CA GLN A 51 2.79 9.68 -5.49
C GLN A 51 3.30 11.12 -5.52
N ASP A 52 3.71 11.58 -6.69
CA ASP A 52 4.15 12.95 -6.84
C ASP A 52 3.00 13.84 -6.32
N PRO A 53 3.23 14.82 -5.43
CA PRO A 53 2.15 15.67 -4.92
C PRO A 53 1.34 16.33 -6.05
N ALA A 54 1.98 16.51 -7.22
CA ALA A 54 1.36 16.96 -8.46
C ALA A 54 0.26 16.02 -9.00
N GLU A 55 0.35 14.71 -8.77
CA GLU A 55 -0.69 13.73 -9.17
C GLU A 55 -1.88 13.68 -8.20
N THR A 56 -1.69 14.16 -6.96
CA THR A 56 -2.72 14.07 -5.90
C THR A 56 -3.56 15.35 -5.78
N MET A 57 -3.04 16.51 -6.22
CA MET A 57 -3.84 17.74 -6.19
C MET A 57 -4.74 17.82 -7.44
N PRO A 58 -6.08 17.84 -7.29
CA PRO A 58 -6.94 18.13 -8.42
C PRO A 58 -6.60 19.54 -8.94
N PHE A 59 -6.30 19.65 -10.23
CA PHE A 59 -6.23 20.95 -10.88
C PHE A 59 -7.55 21.68 -10.67
N ALA A 60 -7.50 22.92 -10.22
CA ALA A 60 -8.70 23.71 -9.97
C ALA A 60 -9.39 24.09 -11.28
N ILE A 61 -8.60 24.25 -12.35
CA ILE A 61 -9.09 24.60 -13.69
C ILE A 61 -8.34 23.76 -14.72
N VAL A 62 -9.09 23.18 -15.66
CA VAL A 62 -8.56 22.51 -16.86
C VAL A 62 -9.07 23.26 -18.08
N VAL A 63 -8.17 23.65 -18.97
CA VAL A 63 -8.49 24.34 -20.23
C VAL A 63 -8.03 23.47 -21.40
N GLU A 64 -8.92 23.23 -22.35
CA GLU A 64 -8.62 22.51 -23.59
C GLU A 64 -8.54 23.52 -24.74
N LEU A 65 -7.39 23.55 -25.43
CA LEU A 65 -7.11 24.39 -26.59
C LEU A 65 -6.71 23.49 -27.77
N GLY A 66 -7.70 23.03 -28.54
CA GLY A 66 -7.46 22.05 -29.60
C GLY A 66 -6.91 20.74 -29.04
N GLU A 67 -5.72 20.33 -29.49
CA GLU A 67 -5.02 19.13 -28.98
C GLU A 67 -4.19 19.39 -27.71
N VAL A 68 -4.10 20.64 -27.26
CA VAL A 68 -3.32 21.03 -26.09
C VAL A 68 -4.21 21.13 -24.86
N ARG A 69 -3.83 20.45 -23.78
CA ARG A 69 -4.49 20.54 -22.47
C ARG A 69 -3.62 21.33 -21.50
N VAL A 70 -4.21 22.36 -20.89
CA VAL A 70 -3.56 23.19 -19.86
C VAL A 70 -4.23 22.91 -18.52
N ASN A 71 -3.43 22.43 -17.57
CA ASN A 71 -3.88 22.12 -16.22
C ASN A 71 -3.38 23.21 -15.25
N ILE A 72 -4.28 23.87 -14.54
CA ILE A 72 -3.98 25.01 -13.68
C ILE A 72 -4.22 24.60 -12.22
N ALA A 73 -3.14 24.64 -11.42
CA ALA A 73 -3.21 24.41 -9.98
C ALA A 73 -4.01 25.52 -9.28
N GLY A 74 -4.72 25.19 -8.20
CA GLY A 74 -5.53 26.16 -7.44
C GLY A 74 -4.74 27.32 -6.83
N LEU A 75 -3.42 27.16 -6.66
CA LEU A 75 -2.52 28.20 -6.14
C LEU A 75 -1.80 28.99 -7.25
N ALA A 76 -2.10 28.72 -8.52
CA ALA A 76 -1.47 29.43 -9.63
C ALA A 76 -1.89 30.92 -9.62
N SER A 77 -0.93 31.82 -9.82
CA SER A 77 -1.23 33.25 -9.86
C SER A 77 -1.94 33.62 -11.16
N ALA A 78 -2.98 34.45 -11.07
CA ALA A 78 -3.74 34.90 -12.25
C ALA A 78 -2.85 35.55 -13.35
N PRO A 79 -1.82 36.36 -13.02
CA PRO A 79 -0.92 36.92 -14.03
C PRO A 79 -0.13 35.84 -14.78
N LEU A 80 0.35 34.80 -14.09
CA LEU A 80 1.07 33.69 -14.71
C LEU A 80 0.15 32.91 -15.65
N VAL A 81 -1.07 32.59 -15.20
CA VAL A 81 -2.07 31.90 -16.03
C VAL A 81 -2.37 32.71 -17.29
N ALA A 82 -2.61 34.01 -17.17
CA ALA A 82 -2.90 34.88 -18.31
C ALA A 82 -1.72 34.99 -19.29
N ALA A 83 -0.49 35.09 -18.78
CA ALA A 83 0.71 35.12 -19.62
C ALA A 83 0.89 33.81 -20.40
N THR A 84 0.73 32.66 -19.74
CA THR A 84 0.83 31.34 -20.37
C THR A 84 -0.24 31.14 -21.44
N LEU A 85 -1.51 31.45 -21.14
CA LEU A 85 -2.60 31.32 -22.12
C LEU A 85 -2.42 32.25 -23.33
N ARG A 86 -1.85 33.45 -23.14
CA ARG A 86 -1.51 34.34 -24.26
C ARG A 86 -0.37 33.79 -25.11
N ALA A 87 0.62 33.15 -24.51
CA ALA A 87 1.75 32.56 -25.23
C ALA A 87 1.35 31.32 -26.04
N LEU A 88 0.23 30.67 -25.70
CA LEU A 88 -0.31 29.49 -26.39
C LEU A 88 -1.32 29.82 -27.50
N ARG A 89 -1.68 31.10 -27.66
CA ARG A 89 -2.52 31.58 -28.76
C ARG A 89 -1.69 31.77 -30.03
#